data_AF-A0A835YWW2-F1
#
_entry.id   AF-A0A835YWW2-F1
#
_cell.length_a   1.000
_cell.length_b   1.000
_cell.length_c   1.000
_cell.angle_alpha   90.00
_cell.angle_beta   90.00
_cell.angle_gamma   90.00
#
_symmetry.space_group_name_H-M   'P 1'
#
loop_
_entity.id
_entity.type
_entity.pdbx_description
1 polymer ?
#
loop_
_entity_poly.entity_id
_entity_poly.type
_entity_poly.pdbx_seq_one_letter_code
_entity_poly.pdbx_strand_id
1 'polypeptide(L)'
;MATTPQVGILQPIFDVSFVTSNATEDFTRKTAGAATIARDAGADFMSLKVSGAGDRAVFQSKRYVIAAAGCSRITTVVATLGAATGVRARAGAFDCADDREDDARGDGFFMEVDDGAVYVVMRASTDGTAGVDTRVAQADWNLDALNGTGLSKTTLDTSLAIVILIVQETSAGVGSTKVGVLVEGSVVYIHRFDPAAGVAPVRTSVLPVRFELESTAGGTAEMKAMSASVSSSGQVPRGVRRSVGMRAAARDISVSAISNPVLSLRLEQCRAFARMSALHITCTTAAFFELLLNGTIDGASWNAAPMGKIIEYDTDATDVTGGGCITSGYLSAGTTYTVELDECVPALASDIAGVADIFTLNIVALMSSGLVWATCDIEELT
;
A
#
# COMPACT_ATOMS: atom_id res chain seq x y z
N MET A 1 41.45 -6.43 6.64
CA MET A 1 40.20 -6.94 6.05
C MET A 1 39.59 -5.79 5.26
N ALA A 2 39.77 -5.78 3.94
CA ALA A 2 39.16 -4.77 3.09
C ALA A 2 37.68 -5.13 2.94
N THR A 3 36.80 -4.34 3.55
CA THR A 3 35.36 -4.42 3.31
C THR A 3 35.12 -4.02 1.86
N THR A 4 34.73 -4.97 1.03
CA THR A 4 34.20 -4.70 -0.31
C THR A 4 33.12 -3.62 -0.19
N PRO A 5 33.20 -2.50 -0.92
CA PRO A 5 32.10 -1.55 -0.93
C PRO A 5 30.89 -2.30 -1.51
N GLN A 6 29.85 -2.52 -0.69
CA GLN A 6 28.58 -2.98 -1.22
C GLN A 6 28.05 -1.85 -2.11
N VAL A 7 28.21 -2.01 -3.42
CA VAL A 7 27.34 -1.34 -4.39
C VAL A 7 25.92 -1.65 -3.93
N GLY A 8 25.12 -0.61 -3.66
CA GLY A 8 23.80 -0.73 -3.05
C GLY A 8 22.97 -1.81 -3.73
N ILE A 9 22.82 -2.95 -3.07
CA ILE A 9 21.99 -4.05 -3.56
C ILE A 9 20.57 -3.52 -3.58
N LEU A 10 19.89 -3.64 -4.72
CA LEU A 10 18.46 -3.35 -4.80
C LEU A 10 17.72 -4.33 -3.88
N GLN A 11 17.07 -3.80 -2.85
CA GLN A 11 16.29 -4.59 -1.89
C GLN A 11 14.81 -4.38 -2.15
N PRO A 12 14.01 -5.46 -2.31
CA PRO A 12 12.56 -5.33 -2.33
C PRO A 12 12.07 -4.85 -0.95
N ILE A 13 11.26 -3.81 -0.94
CA ILE A 13 10.64 -3.21 0.27
C ILE A 13 9.12 -3.41 0.28
N PHE A 14 8.57 -3.81 -0.85
CA PHE A 14 7.20 -4.25 -1.07
C PHE A 14 7.19 -5.21 -2.27
N ASP A 15 6.55 -6.35 -2.14
CA ASP A 15 6.46 -7.34 -3.21
C ASP A 15 5.16 -8.13 -3.06
N VAL A 16 4.39 -8.22 -4.14
CA VAL A 16 3.15 -8.99 -4.18
C VAL A 16 2.97 -9.64 -5.55
N SER A 17 2.44 -10.86 -5.51
CA SER A 17 1.93 -11.55 -6.70
C SER A 17 0.48 -11.94 -6.45
N PHE A 18 -0.36 -11.88 -7.49
CA PHE A 18 -1.76 -12.29 -7.40
C PHE A 18 -1.98 -13.75 -7.82
N VAL A 19 -0.88 -14.51 -7.88
CA VAL A 19 -0.83 -15.89 -8.34
C VAL A 19 -1.54 -16.83 -7.39
N THR A 20 -1.54 -16.58 -6.09
CA THR A 20 -2.13 -17.51 -5.09
C THR A 20 -3.24 -16.89 -4.26
N SER A 21 -3.27 -15.56 -4.15
CA SER A 21 -4.26 -14.85 -3.36
C SER A 21 -4.73 -13.59 -4.08
N ASN A 22 -5.82 -13.02 -3.59
CA ASN A 22 -6.33 -11.72 -4.00
C ASN A 22 -5.70 -10.57 -3.20
N ALA A 23 -4.69 -10.85 -2.36
CA ALA A 23 -3.90 -9.93 -1.54
C ALA A 23 -4.74 -8.90 -0.76
N THR A 24 -5.78 -9.35 -0.04
CA THR A 24 -6.69 -8.46 0.72
C THR A 24 -6.04 -7.67 1.85
N GLU A 25 -4.91 -8.17 2.33
CA GLU A 25 -4.12 -7.57 3.41
C GLU A 25 -3.31 -6.38 2.86
N ASP A 26 -2.73 -6.53 1.66
CA ASP A 26 -1.84 -5.54 1.05
C ASP A 26 -2.53 -4.59 0.08
N PHE A 27 -3.64 -5.01 -0.53
CA PHE A 27 -4.37 -4.27 -1.55
C PHE A 27 -5.83 -4.04 -1.20
N THR A 28 -6.36 -2.96 -1.74
CA THR A 28 -7.75 -2.53 -1.59
C THR A 28 -8.36 -2.23 -2.96
N ARG A 29 -9.69 -2.23 -3.01
CA ARG A 29 -10.52 -2.17 -4.21
C ARG A 29 -11.52 -1.03 -4.07
N LYS A 30 -11.67 -0.25 -5.13
CA LYS A 30 -12.75 0.73 -5.25
C LYS A 30 -13.40 0.59 -6.62
N THR A 31 -14.72 0.43 -6.65
CA THR A 31 -15.49 0.33 -7.89
C THR A 31 -16.56 1.41 -7.95
N ALA A 32 -16.88 1.84 -9.17
CA ALA A 32 -18.03 2.68 -9.49
C ALA A 32 -18.79 2.07 -10.67
N GLY A 33 -20.10 2.29 -10.71
CA GLY A 33 -20.98 1.70 -11.74
C GLY A 33 -21.06 0.17 -11.63
N ALA A 34 -21.00 -0.49 -12.78
CA ALA A 34 -21.01 -1.95 -12.92
C ALA A 34 -19.58 -2.56 -12.96
N ALA A 35 -18.55 -1.77 -12.67
CA ALA A 35 -17.17 -2.25 -12.67
C ALA A 35 -16.95 -3.37 -11.65
N THR A 36 -16.10 -4.34 -12.00
CA THR A 36 -15.77 -5.47 -11.13
C THR A 36 -14.27 -5.64 -10.97
N ILE A 37 -13.86 -6.11 -9.79
CA ILE A 37 -12.47 -6.48 -9.48
C ILE A 37 -12.48 -7.85 -8.81
N ALA A 38 -11.98 -8.87 -9.49
CA ALA A 38 -12.00 -10.25 -8.99
C ALA A 38 -10.71 -10.99 -9.38
N ARG A 39 -10.31 -11.96 -8.57
CA ARG A 39 -9.21 -12.86 -8.92
C ARG A 39 -9.70 -13.88 -9.94
N ASP A 40 -9.00 -14.00 -11.06
CA ASP A 40 -9.13 -15.13 -11.96
C ASP A 40 -8.20 -16.24 -11.48
N ALA A 41 -8.77 -17.26 -10.83
CA ALA A 41 -8.00 -18.36 -10.27
C ALA A 41 -7.49 -19.36 -11.32
N GLY A 42 -8.04 -19.34 -12.54
CA GLY A 42 -7.57 -20.21 -13.63
C GLY A 42 -6.39 -19.62 -14.40
N ALA A 43 -6.22 -18.30 -14.33
CA ALA A 43 -5.19 -17.57 -15.06
C ALA A 43 -4.27 -16.70 -14.19
N ASP A 44 -4.43 -16.77 -12.86
CA ASP A 44 -3.50 -16.26 -11.84
C ASP A 44 -3.24 -14.75 -11.89
N PHE A 45 -4.30 -13.96 -12.06
CA PHE A 45 -4.25 -12.50 -12.01
C PHE A 45 -5.49 -11.88 -11.36
N MET A 46 -5.40 -10.60 -11.00
CA MET A 46 -6.56 -9.76 -10.67
C MET A 46 -7.14 -9.16 -11.96
N SER A 47 -8.41 -9.44 -12.21
CA SER A 47 -9.17 -8.93 -13.34
C SER A 47 -9.93 -7.68 -12.91
N LEU A 48 -9.66 -6.56 -13.58
CA LEU A 48 -10.43 -5.32 -13.49
C LEU A 48 -11.26 -5.20 -14.76
N LYS A 49 -12.59 -5.15 -14.64
CA LYS A 49 -13.51 -5.07 -15.80
C LYS A 49 -14.42 -3.85 -15.71
N VAL A 50 -14.63 -3.22 -16.85
CA VAL A 50 -15.59 -2.12 -17.06
C VAL A 50 -16.45 -2.44 -18.29
N SER A 51 -17.71 -2.02 -18.30
CA SER A 51 -18.68 -2.37 -19.35
C SER A 51 -19.70 -1.29 -19.71
N GLY A 52 -19.85 -0.26 -18.88
CA GLY A 52 -20.77 0.86 -19.09
C GLY A 52 -20.10 2.21 -18.84
N ALA A 53 -20.67 3.27 -19.39
CA ALA A 53 -20.11 4.62 -19.26
C ALA A 53 -20.09 5.06 -17.78
N GLY A 54 -18.93 5.54 -17.32
CA GLY A 54 -18.70 5.91 -15.93
C GLY A 54 -18.33 4.74 -15.01
N ASP A 55 -18.23 3.51 -15.54
CA ASP A 55 -17.66 2.39 -14.81
C ASP A 55 -16.19 2.67 -14.51
N ARG A 56 -15.78 2.41 -13.26
CA ARG A 56 -14.40 2.59 -12.84
C ARG A 56 -13.98 1.53 -11.83
N ALA A 57 -12.82 0.93 -12.04
CA ALA A 57 -12.20 -0.04 -11.16
C ALA A 57 -10.81 0.45 -10.76
N VAL A 58 -10.56 0.59 -9.46
CA VAL A 58 -9.25 0.95 -8.89
C VAL A 58 -8.80 -0.17 -7.97
N PHE A 59 -7.58 -0.65 -8.20
CA PHE A 59 -6.91 -1.64 -7.36
C PHE A 59 -5.54 -1.09 -6.94
N GLN A 60 -5.35 -0.89 -5.63
CA GLN A 60 -4.25 -0.11 -5.11
C GLN A 60 -3.66 -0.76 -3.85
N SER A 61 -2.35 -0.67 -3.66
CA SER A 61 -1.73 -1.05 -2.40
C SER A 61 -2.24 -0.14 -1.26
N LYS A 62 -2.59 -0.72 -0.12
CA LYS A 62 -2.93 0.04 1.09
C LYS A 62 -1.72 0.83 1.58
N ARG A 63 -0.55 0.19 1.53
CA ARG A 63 0.71 0.82 1.95
C ARG A 63 1.17 1.86 0.94
N TYR A 64 1.39 3.06 1.45
CA TYR A 64 2.22 4.06 0.78
C TYR A 64 3.68 3.69 1.04
N VAL A 65 4.37 3.24 -0.01
CA VAL A 65 5.68 2.62 0.18
C VAL A 65 6.75 3.71 0.33
N ILE A 66 7.61 3.59 1.33
CA ILE A 66 8.71 4.54 1.57
C ILE A 66 10.03 3.87 1.19
N ALA A 67 10.83 4.53 0.36
CA ALA A 67 12.18 4.09 0.00
C ALA A 67 13.24 4.80 0.87
N ALA A 68 14.46 4.26 0.92
CA ALA A 68 15.53 4.85 1.72
C ALA A 68 15.86 6.28 1.26
N ALA A 69 16.07 7.19 2.21
CA ALA A 69 16.40 8.58 1.91
C ALA A 69 17.67 8.67 1.05
N GLY A 70 17.60 9.46 -0.04
CA GLY A 70 18.73 9.66 -0.96
C GLY A 70 19.08 8.45 -1.84
N CYS A 71 18.23 7.41 -1.86
CA CYS A 71 18.38 6.23 -2.69
C CYS A 71 17.34 6.20 -3.81
N SER A 72 17.63 5.41 -4.85
CA SER A 72 16.69 5.19 -5.95
C SER A 72 15.53 4.33 -5.48
N ARG A 73 14.33 4.68 -5.94
CA ARG A 73 13.12 3.85 -5.82
C ARG A 73 12.79 3.29 -7.19
N ILE A 74 12.56 1.98 -7.25
CA ILE A 74 12.14 1.29 -8.47
C ILE A 74 10.77 0.68 -8.20
N THR A 75 9.74 1.15 -8.90
CA THR A 75 8.43 0.51 -8.91
C THR A 75 8.31 -0.35 -10.17
N THR A 76 7.97 -1.62 -9.99
CA THR A 76 7.70 -2.56 -11.07
C THR A 76 6.26 -2.99 -10.99
N VAL A 77 5.52 -2.87 -12.08
CA VAL A 77 4.15 -3.38 -12.19
C VAL A 77 4.02 -4.25 -13.43
N VAL A 78 3.27 -5.34 -13.33
CA VAL A 78 2.98 -6.22 -14.46
C VAL A 78 1.49 -6.20 -14.73
N ALA A 79 1.11 -5.65 -15.88
CA ALA A 79 -0.29 -5.55 -16.27
C ALA A 79 -0.50 -5.51 -17.79
N THR A 80 -1.73 -5.78 -18.22
CA THR A 80 -2.22 -5.38 -19.56
C THR A 80 -2.88 -4.01 -19.46
N LEU A 81 -2.63 -3.12 -20.42
CA LEU A 81 -3.21 -1.77 -20.41
C LEU A 81 -4.31 -1.53 -21.45
N GLY A 82 -4.78 -2.57 -22.16
CA GLY A 82 -6.05 -2.60 -22.91
C GLY A 82 -6.28 -1.47 -23.93
N ALA A 83 -6.31 -1.78 -25.22
CA ALA A 83 -6.43 -0.78 -26.30
C ALA A 83 -7.88 -0.44 -26.73
N ALA A 84 -8.86 -0.48 -25.82
CA ALA A 84 -10.26 -0.26 -26.21
C ALA A 84 -10.63 1.24 -26.33
N THR A 85 -11.35 1.60 -27.38
CA THR A 85 -11.93 2.94 -27.55
C THR A 85 -12.88 3.28 -26.40
N GLY A 86 -12.84 4.51 -25.90
CA GLY A 86 -13.70 4.97 -24.80
C GLY A 86 -13.36 4.33 -23.44
N VAL A 87 -12.14 3.81 -23.31
CA VAL A 87 -11.57 3.30 -22.06
C VAL A 87 -10.25 4.00 -21.78
N ARG A 88 -9.98 4.19 -20.49
CA ARG A 88 -8.71 4.63 -19.96
C ARG A 88 -8.16 3.59 -18.98
N ALA A 89 -6.92 3.16 -19.19
CA ALA A 89 -6.20 2.26 -18.30
C ALA A 89 -4.92 2.92 -17.80
N ARG A 90 -4.60 2.72 -16.52
CA ARG A 90 -3.41 3.29 -15.87
C ARG A 90 -2.76 2.26 -14.96
N ALA A 91 -1.43 2.19 -14.98
CA ALA A 91 -0.65 1.39 -14.04
C ALA A 91 0.67 2.08 -13.67
N GLY A 92 1.03 2.08 -12.39
CA GLY A 92 2.28 2.67 -11.91
C GLY A 92 2.28 2.97 -10.41
N ALA A 93 3.11 3.93 -10.01
CA ALA A 93 3.18 4.46 -8.65
C ALA A 93 2.49 5.82 -8.62
N PHE A 94 1.22 5.86 -8.22
CA PHE A 94 0.44 7.10 -8.20
C PHE A 94 -0.79 7.00 -7.31
N ASP A 95 -1.30 8.15 -6.90
CA ASP A 95 -2.58 8.29 -6.24
C ASP A 95 -3.48 9.33 -6.93
N CYS A 96 -4.70 9.43 -6.44
CA CYS A 96 -5.72 10.33 -6.96
C CYS A 96 -6.39 11.05 -5.81
N ALA A 97 -6.42 12.38 -5.87
CA ALA A 97 -7.08 13.23 -4.89
C ALA A 97 -8.56 12.85 -4.71
N ASP A 98 -9.25 12.56 -5.82
CA ASP A 98 -10.69 12.24 -5.80
C ASP A 98 -11.01 10.91 -5.12
N ASP A 99 -9.99 10.09 -4.87
CA ASP A 99 -10.20 8.78 -4.26
C ASP A 99 -10.04 8.73 -2.76
N ARG A 100 -9.34 9.72 -2.19
CA ARG A 100 -9.04 9.86 -0.77
C ARG A 100 -9.98 10.88 -0.15
N GLU A 101 -10.61 10.55 0.97
CA GLU A 101 -11.54 11.46 1.65
C GLU A 101 -10.82 12.43 2.60
N ASP A 102 -9.62 12.07 3.06
CA ASP A 102 -8.80 12.79 4.03
C ASP A 102 -7.75 13.74 3.40
N ASP A 103 -7.54 13.69 2.09
CA ASP A 103 -6.52 14.54 1.43
C ASP A 103 -6.78 14.79 -0.06
N ALA A 104 -6.90 16.07 -0.43
CA ALA A 104 -7.17 16.52 -1.81
C ALA A 104 -5.92 16.57 -2.72
N ARG A 105 -4.85 15.84 -2.38
CA ARG A 105 -3.58 15.82 -3.14
C ARG A 105 -3.47 14.59 -4.03
N GLY A 106 -2.74 14.72 -5.15
CA GLY A 106 -2.45 13.62 -6.07
C GLY A 106 -1.06 13.76 -6.68
N ASP A 107 -0.24 12.72 -6.62
CA ASP A 107 1.12 12.69 -7.13
C ASP A 107 1.43 11.33 -7.78
N GLY A 108 2.41 11.31 -8.69
CA GLY A 108 3.05 10.07 -9.11
C GLY A 108 3.47 9.97 -10.55
N PHE A 109 3.84 8.75 -10.93
CA PHE A 109 4.30 8.39 -12.26
C PHE A 109 3.60 7.11 -12.70
N PHE A 110 3.08 7.10 -13.92
CA PHE A 110 2.37 5.94 -14.44
C PHE A 110 2.37 5.92 -15.96
N MET A 111 2.10 4.74 -16.50
CA MET A 111 1.76 4.57 -17.90
C MET A 111 0.25 4.64 -18.05
N GLU A 112 -0.22 5.28 -19.11
CA GLU A 112 -1.63 5.45 -19.42
C GLU A 112 -1.90 5.02 -20.86
N VAL A 113 -3.01 4.32 -21.06
CA VAL A 113 -3.63 4.15 -22.37
C VAL A 113 -5.00 4.81 -22.32
N ASP A 114 -5.26 5.75 -23.20
CA ASP A 114 -6.49 6.53 -23.25
C ASP A 114 -6.99 6.54 -24.69
N ASP A 115 -8.14 5.91 -24.95
CA ASP A 115 -8.70 5.77 -26.28
C ASP A 115 -7.73 5.15 -27.31
N GLY A 116 -6.92 4.17 -26.84
CA GLY A 116 -5.90 3.49 -27.63
C GLY A 116 -4.57 4.25 -27.79
N ALA A 117 -4.49 5.53 -27.39
CA ALA A 117 -3.25 6.28 -27.39
C ALA A 117 -2.45 6.03 -26.11
N VAL A 118 -1.13 5.83 -26.25
CA VAL A 118 -0.23 5.49 -25.15
C VAL A 118 0.52 6.73 -24.66
N TYR A 119 0.57 6.90 -23.35
CA TYR A 119 1.25 8.00 -22.67
C TYR A 119 2.12 7.51 -21.52
N VAL A 120 3.17 8.27 -21.24
CA VAL A 120 3.83 8.28 -19.94
C VAL A 120 3.39 9.54 -19.23
N VAL A 121 2.96 9.43 -17.97
CA VAL A 121 2.35 10.52 -17.23
C VAL A 121 3.11 10.77 -15.93
N MET A 122 3.40 12.04 -15.68
CA MET A 122 3.80 12.55 -14.37
C MET A 122 2.65 13.36 -13.81
N ARG A 123 2.21 13.03 -12.60
CA ARG A 123 1.24 13.80 -11.82
C ARG A 123 1.96 14.51 -10.69
N ALA A 124 1.79 15.83 -10.59
CA ALA A 124 2.36 16.62 -9.51
C ALA A 124 1.32 17.54 -8.89
N SER A 125 1.25 17.54 -7.55
CA SER A 125 0.43 18.47 -6.77
C SER A 125 1.28 19.52 -6.06
N THR A 126 0.64 20.62 -5.69
CA THR A 126 1.12 21.53 -4.64
C THR A 126 0.23 21.39 -3.41
N ASP A 127 0.70 21.86 -2.25
CA ASP A 127 -0.06 21.70 -1.01
C ASP A 127 -1.48 22.29 -1.14
N GLY A 128 -2.48 21.44 -0.86
CA GLY A 128 -3.89 21.81 -0.94
C GLY A 128 -4.49 21.86 -2.36
N THR A 129 -3.75 21.43 -3.39
CA THR A 129 -4.26 21.37 -4.78
C THR A 129 -4.33 19.95 -5.30
N ALA A 130 -5.31 19.68 -6.16
CA ALA A 130 -5.33 18.46 -6.96
C ALA A 130 -4.06 18.35 -7.82
N GLY A 131 -3.66 17.11 -8.12
CA GLY A 131 -2.53 16.85 -9.00
C GLY A 131 -2.81 17.27 -10.44
N VAL A 132 -1.80 17.80 -11.12
CA VAL A 132 -1.84 18.13 -12.56
C VAL A 132 -1.02 17.10 -13.33
N ASP A 133 -1.62 16.56 -14.39
CA ASP A 133 -1.00 15.55 -15.24
C ASP A 133 -0.20 16.20 -16.38
N THR A 134 1.10 15.89 -16.43
CA THR A 134 1.96 16.10 -17.60
C THR A 134 1.97 14.80 -18.40
N ARG A 135 1.18 14.73 -19.47
CA ARG A 135 1.04 13.56 -20.34
C ARG A 135 2.00 13.69 -21.53
N VAL A 136 2.87 12.71 -21.73
CA VAL A 136 3.78 12.63 -22.87
C VAL A 136 3.38 11.48 -23.77
N ALA A 137 2.91 11.81 -24.98
CA ALA A 137 2.49 10.82 -25.96
C ALA A 137 3.67 9.96 -26.43
N GLN A 138 3.41 8.73 -26.87
CA GLN A 138 4.42 7.81 -27.38
C GLN A 138 5.34 8.41 -28.45
N ALA A 139 4.79 9.25 -29.34
CA ALA A 139 5.55 9.92 -30.39
C ALA A 139 6.57 10.95 -29.84
N ASP A 140 6.35 11.46 -28.63
CA ASP A 140 7.17 12.48 -27.97
C ASP A 140 8.13 11.89 -26.92
N TRP A 141 8.24 10.56 -26.86
CA TRP A 141 9.16 9.89 -25.96
C TRP A 141 10.62 10.20 -26.32
N ASN A 142 11.44 10.54 -25.31
CA ASN A 142 12.77 11.12 -25.52
C ASN A 142 13.92 10.11 -25.44
N LEU A 143 13.64 8.82 -25.27
CA LEU A 143 14.63 7.74 -25.28
C LEU A 143 14.34 6.71 -26.36
N ASP A 144 13.19 6.04 -26.28
CA ASP A 144 12.74 5.05 -27.27
C ASP A 144 11.22 5.04 -27.36
N ALA A 145 10.68 5.31 -28.55
CA ALA A 145 9.24 5.35 -28.81
C ALA A 145 8.59 3.97 -28.85
N LEU A 146 9.36 2.87 -28.96
CA LEU A 146 8.84 1.51 -29.14
C LEU A 146 7.80 1.39 -30.26
N ASN A 147 8.12 1.97 -31.41
CA ASN A 147 7.28 1.96 -32.62
C ASN A 147 7.97 1.24 -33.80
N GLY A 148 8.99 0.42 -33.51
CA GLY A 148 9.82 -0.27 -34.51
C GLY A 148 10.93 0.58 -35.14
N THR A 149 10.94 1.90 -34.94
CA THR A 149 11.98 2.80 -35.48
C THR A 149 13.00 3.28 -34.45
N GLY A 150 12.72 3.05 -33.16
CA GLY A 150 13.60 3.40 -32.04
C GLY A 150 14.87 2.54 -31.94
N LEU A 151 15.68 2.80 -30.92
CA LEU A 151 16.97 2.13 -30.69
C LEU A 151 16.82 0.62 -30.49
N SER A 152 15.77 0.20 -29.79
CA SER A 152 15.38 -1.19 -29.55
C SER A 152 14.87 -1.91 -30.80
N LYS A 153 14.34 -1.18 -31.78
CA LYS A 153 13.63 -1.72 -32.97
C LYS A 153 12.42 -2.60 -32.63
N THR A 154 11.87 -2.47 -31.42
CA THR A 154 10.68 -3.22 -31.00
C THR A 154 9.44 -2.34 -31.03
N THR A 155 8.27 -2.98 -31.09
CA THR A 155 6.97 -2.33 -31.01
C THR A 155 6.29 -2.70 -29.70
N LEU A 156 5.74 -1.71 -29.01
CA LEU A 156 4.96 -1.91 -27.79
C LEU A 156 3.55 -2.43 -28.14
N ASP A 157 3.15 -3.54 -27.52
CA ASP A 157 1.78 -4.07 -27.58
C ASP A 157 1.15 -4.01 -26.18
N THR A 158 0.19 -3.11 -25.99
CA THR A 158 -0.51 -2.89 -24.71
C THR A 158 -1.61 -3.91 -24.41
N SER A 159 -1.94 -4.77 -25.37
CA SER A 159 -2.86 -5.89 -25.16
C SER A 159 -2.20 -7.08 -24.46
N LEU A 160 -0.87 -7.17 -24.56
CA LEU A 160 -0.06 -8.17 -23.88
C LEU A 160 0.36 -7.71 -22.49
N ALA A 161 0.82 -8.67 -21.68
CA ALA A 161 1.39 -8.38 -20.38
C ALA A 161 2.67 -7.55 -20.57
N ILE A 162 2.70 -6.35 -19.99
CA ILE A 162 3.87 -5.48 -20.00
C ILE A 162 4.41 -5.40 -18.57
N VAL A 163 5.72 -5.58 -18.43
CA VAL A 163 6.42 -5.21 -17.20
C VAL A 163 6.81 -3.75 -17.34
N ILE A 164 6.20 -2.88 -16.53
CA ILE A 164 6.46 -1.45 -16.50
C ILE A 164 7.40 -1.18 -15.33
N LEU A 165 8.49 -0.48 -15.61
CA LEU A 165 9.48 -0.07 -14.62
C LEU A 165 9.49 1.45 -14.51
N ILE A 166 9.36 1.95 -13.29
CA ILE A 166 9.47 3.37 -12.96
C ILE A 166 10.65 3.51 -12.02
N VAL A 167 11.72 4.10 -12.52
CA VAL A 167 12.97 4.32 -11.79
C VAL A 167 13.04 5.78 -11.41
N GLN A 168 12.78 6.06 -10.14
CA GLN A 168 12.98 7.37 -9.54
C GLN A 168 14.39 7.41 -8.97
N GLU A 169 15.24 8.29 -9.49
CA GLU A 169 16.65 8.37 -9.07
C GLU A 169 16.80 8.84 -7.62
N THR A 170 15.79 9.50 -7.06
CA THR A 170 15.76 9.83 -5.64
C THR A 170 14.37 9.61 -5.05
N SER A 171 14.38 9.16 -3.80
CA SER A 171 13.20 8.98 -2.95
C SER A 171 12.64 10.27 -2.36
N ALA A 172 13.15 11.44 -2.76
CA ALA A 172 12.67 12.75 -2.33
C ALA A 172 11.79 13.44 -3.38
N GLY A 173 11.47 12.76 -4.50
CA GLY A 173 10.75 13.37 -5.62
C GLY A 173 11.58 14.36 -6.44
N VAL A 174 12.82 14.64 -6.03
CA VAL A 174 13.76 15.55 -6.70
C VAL A 174 14.78 14.74 -7.46
N GLY A 175 14.81 14.83 -8.78
CA GLY A 175 15.74 14.06 -9.61
C GLY A 175 15.03 13.54 -10.85
N SER A 176 15.77 12.85 -11.72
CA SER A 176 15.15 12.31 -12.91
C SER A 176 14.36 11.05 -12.62
N THR A 177 13.23 10.92 -13.30
CA THR A 177 12.45 9.69 -13.28
C THR A 177 12.44 9.10 -14.68
N LYS A 178 12.87 7.85 -14.79
CA LYS A 178 12.87 7.08 -16.04
C LYS A 178 11.72 6.09 -16.00
N VAL A 179 10.96 6.04 -17.08
CA VAL A 179 9.97 4.98 -17.31
C VAL A 179 10.53 4.05 -18.38
N GLY A 180 10.39 2.76 -18.15
CA GLY A 180 10.83 1.72 -19.06
C GLY A 180 9.90 0.53 -19.05
N VAL A 181 10.10 -0.36 -20.00
CA VAL A 181 9.37 -1.63 -20.11
C VAL A 181 10.35 -2.77 -20.33
N LEU A 182 10.01 -3.97 -19.82
CA LEU A 182 10.77 -5.18 -20.14
C LEU A 182 10.28 -5.73 -21.49
N VAL A 183 11.18 -5.81 -22.46
CA VAL A 183 10.91 -6.32 -23.80
C VAL A 183 12.05 -7.27 -24.17
N GLU A 184 11.72 -8.48 -24.62
CA GLU A 184 12.71 -9.51 -25.01
C GLU A 184 13.78 -9.80 -23.94
N GLY A 185 13.39 -9.74 -22.65
CA GLY A 185 14.28 -10.01 -21.52
C GLY A 185 15.24 -8.87 -21.15
N SER A 186 15.11 -7.69 -21.77
CA SER A 186 15.90 -6.50 -21.45
C SER A 186 15.00 -5.31 -21.12
N VAL A 187 15.46 -4.44 -20.20
CA VAL A 187 14.74 -3.20 -19.88
C VAL A 187 15.05 -2.16 -20.95
N VAL A 188 14.02 -1.67 -21.63
CA VAL A 188 14.10 -0.53 -22.55
C VAL A 188 13.49 0.68 -21.87
N TYR A 189 14.31 1.69 -21.60
CA TYR A 189 13.83 2.98 -21.09
C TYR A 189 13.22 3.78 -22.23
N ILE A 190 11.98 4.24 -22.04
CA ILE A 190 11.19 4.88 -23.08
C ILE A 190 11.17 6.40 -22.94
N HIS A 191 11.06 6.91 -21.71
CA HIS A 191 10.99 8.33 -21.44
C HIS A 191 11.67 8.68 -20.11
N ARG A 192 12.21 9.89 -20.02
CA ARG A 192 12.76 10.46 -18.80
C ARG A 192 12.17 11.86 -18.54
N PHE A 193 11.59 12.03 -17.36
CA PHE A 193 11.30 13.34 -16.80
C PHE A 193 12.55 13.87 -16.11
N ASP A 194 13.03 15.05 -16.50
CA ASP A 194 14.23 15.67 -15.94
C ASP A 194 13.88 17.06 -15.34
N PRO A 195 14.11 17.28 -14.03
CA PRO A 195 13.93 18.58 -13.41
C PRO A 195 14.77 19.69 -14.07
N ALA A 196 15.94 19.35 -14.63
CA ALA A 196 16.80 20.31 -15.33
C ALA A 196 16.15 20.86 -16.61
N ALA A 197 15.15 20.16 -17.16
CA ALA A 197 14.37 20.61 -18.31
C ALA A 197 13.16 21.49 -17.92
N GLY A 198 13.06 21.92 -16.66
CA GLY A 198 11.97 22.76 -16.15
C GLY A 198 10.69 21.98 -15.79
N VAL A 199 10.76 20.65 -15.74
CA VAL A 199 9.66 19.80 -15.28
C VAL A 199 9.54 19.94 -13.76
N ALA A 200 8.39 20.41 -13.27
CA ALA A 200 8.14 20.53 -11.84
C ALA A 200 8.25 19.16 -11.15
N PRO A 201 8.96 19.05 -10.02
CA PRO A 201 9.08 17.79 -9.31
C PRO A 201 7.74 17.35 -8.73
N VAL A 202 7.56 16.04 -8.56
CA VAL A 202 6.46 15.52 -7.76
C VAL A 202 6.68 15.90 -6.30
N ARG A 203 5.61 16.26 -5.59
CA ARG A 203 5.70 16.69 -4.18
C ARG A 203 6.17 15.56 -3.27
N THR A 204 5.74 14.34 -3.55
CA THR A 204 6.12 13.14 -2.81
C THR A 204 6.35 11.96 -3.74
N SER A 205 7.32 11.12 -3.39
CA SER A 205 7.54 9.78 -3.98
C SER A 205 7.12 8.64 -3.03
N VAL A 206 6.55 8.99 -1.87
CA VAL A 206 5.86 8.04 -1.00
C VAL A 206 4.49 7.81 -1.61
N LEU A 207 4.40 6.79 -2.45
CA LEU A 207 3.25 6.53 -3.32
C LEU A 207 2.83 5.07 -3.24
N PRO A 208 1.53 4.78 -3.35
CA PRO A 208 1.05 3.43 -3.49
C PRO A 208 1.31 2.92 -4.92
N VAL A 209 1.25 1.61 -5.07
CA VAL A 209 1.22 0.97 -6.40
C VAL A 209 -0.23 0.79 -6.81
N ARG A 210 -0.58 1.20 -8.04
CA ARG A 210 -1.98 1.35 -8.44
C ARG A 210 -2.22 0.87 -9.87
N PHE A 211 -3.36 0.22 -10.05
CA PHE A 211 -3.98 -0.17 -11.30
C PHE A 211 -5.37 0.48 -11.38
N GLU A 212 -5.69 1.13 -12.49
CA GLU A 212 -6.98 1.78 -12.68
C GLU A 212 -7.52 1.55 -14.10
N LEU A 213 -8.78 1.16 -14.19
CA LEU A 213 -9.52 1.00 -15.45
C LEU A 213 -10.81 1.82 -15.38
N GLU A 214 -11.06 2.65 -16.38
CA GLU A 214 -12.23 3.52 -16.45
C GLU A 214 -12.85 3.42 -17.85
N SER A 215 -14.18 3.34 -17.91
CA SER A 215 -14.94 3.48 -19.15
C SER A 215 -15.37 4.93 -19.32
N THR A 216 -14.55 5.72 -20.00
CA THR A 216 -14.74 7.16 -20.18
C THR A 216 -15.91 7.49 -21.12
N ALA A 217 -16.23 6.60 -22.06
CA ALA A 217 -17.30 6.79 -23.03
C ALA A 217 -18.13 5.51 -23.31
N GLY A 218 -18.20 4.60 -22.34
CA GLY A 218 -18.99 3.36 -22.45
C GLY A 218 -18.30 2.22 -23.19
N GLY A 219 -16.96 2.27 -23.32
CA GLY A 219 -16.18 1.15 -23.81
C GLY A 219 -16.10 0.00 -22.79
N THR A 220 -15.93 -1.22 -23.29
CA THR A 220 -15.75 -2.44 -22.50
C THR A 220 -14.30 -2.87 -22.55
N ALA A 221 -13.70 -3.15 -21.40
CA ALA A 221 -12.33 -3.64 -21.32
C ALA A 221 -12.08 -4.49 -20.08
N GLU A 222 -11.00 -5.27 -20.16
CA GLU A 222 -10.41 -5.98 -19.03
C GLU A 222 -8.93 -5.60 -18.92
N MET A 223 -8.52 -5.19 -17.73
CA MET A 223 -7.11 -5.09 -17.36
C MET A 223 -6.76 -6.26 -16.43
N LYS A 224 -5.65 -6.92 -16.72
CA LYS A 224 -5.09 -8.00 -15.92
C LYS A 224 -3.93 -7.44 -15.11
N ALA A 225 -4.10 -7.30 -13.80
CA ALA A 225 -3.03 -6.96 -12.87
C ALA A 225 -2.41 -8.25 -12.31
N MET A 226 -1.11 -8.46 -12.50
CA MET A 226 -0.45 -9.75 -12.23
C MET A 226 0.46 -9.67 -11.01
N SER A 227 1.29 -8.63 -10.91
CA SER A 227 2.18 -8.41 -9.79
C SER A 227 2.58 -6.94 -9.66
N ALA A 228 3.06 -6.60 -8.47
CA ALA A 228 3.56 -5.27 -8.13
C ALA A 228 4.70 -5.41 -7.12
N SER A 229 5.79 -4.67 -7.35
CA SER A 229 6.88 -4.57 -6.39
C SER A 229 7.48 -3.17 -6.35
N VAL A 230 8.09 -2.85 -5.21
CA VAL A 230 8.88 -1.64 -5.02
C VAL A 230 10.20 -2.04 -4.39
N SER A 231 11.29 -1.58 -4.98
CA SER A 231 12.64 -1.82 -4.51
C SER A 231 13.36 -0.50 -4.20
N SER A 232 14.27 -0.54 -3.25
CA SER A 232 15.14 0.57 -2.85
C SER A 232 16.60 0.19 -3.09
N SER A 233 17.42 1.11 -3.60
CA SER A 233 18.88 0.89 -3.72
C SER A 233 19.64 1.05 -2.40
N GLY A 234 18.93 1.41 -1.32
CA GLY A 234 19.44 1.49 0.03
C GLY A 234 18.78 0.47 0.96
N GLN A 235 19.17 0.49 2.23
CA GLN A 235 18.60 -0.37 3.27
C GLN A 235 17.09 -0.18 3.38
N VAL A 236 16.37 -1.24 3.78
CA VAL A 236 14.96 -1.13 4.15
C VAL A 236 14.80 -0.03 5.20
N PRO A 237 13.98 1.02 4.95
CA PRO A 237 13.78 2.09 5.92
C PRO A 237 13.28 1.52 7.24
N ARG A 238 13.84 2.02 8.35
CA ARG A 238 13.41 1.69 9.70
C ARG A 238 12.95 2.95 10.41
N GLY A 239 11.89 2.79 11.19
CA GLY A 239 11.23 3.84 11.94
C GLY A 239 11.75 3.96 13.37
N VAL A 240 11.20 4.92 14.10
CA VAL A 240 11.42 5.01 15.54
C VAL A 240 10.46 4.07 16.24
N ARG A 241 10.98 3.17 17.08
CA ARG A 241 10.15 2.32 17.95
C ARG A 241 9.58 3.15 19.09
N ARG A 242 8.27 3.07 19.29
CA ARG A 242 7.51 3.69 20.37
C ARG A 242 6.61 2.67 21.03
N SER A 243 6.14 2.96 22.24
CA SER A 243 5.26 2.06 22.98
C SER A 243 3.98 2.79 23.38
N VAL A 244 2.84 2.15 23.14
CA VAL A 244 1.50 2.66 23.47
C VAL A 244 0.73 1.60 24.25
N GLY A 245 -0.20 2.02 25.10
CA GLY A 245 -1.02 1.09 25.86
C GLY A 245 -1.62 1.71 27.10
N MET A 246 -2.08 0.84 28.00
CA MET A 246 -2.95 1.20 29.11
C MET A 246 -2.22 1.92 30.27
N ARG A 247 -0.88 1.91 30.26
CA ARG A 247 -0.03 2.42 31.34
C ARG A 247 -0.40 1.78 32.68
N ALA A 248 -0.86 2.56 33.66
CA ALA A 248 -1.24 2.06 34.98
C ALA A 248 -2.71 1.56 35.04
N ALA A 249 -3.53 1.89 34.05
CA ALA A 249 -4.92 1.45 34.02
C ALA A 249 -5.00 -0.04 33.69
N ALA A 250 -5.90 -0.75 34.38
CA ALA A 250 -6.19 -2.16 34.16
C ALA A 250 -7.58 -2.29 33.55
N ARG A 251 -7.81 -3.38 32.81
CA ARG A 251 -9.13 -3.73 32.27
C ARG A 251 -9.62 -5.01 32.89
N ASP A 252 -10.90 -5.04 33.22
CA ASP A 252 -11.57 -6.27 33.65
C ASP A 252 -11.73 -7.21 32.45
N ILE A 253 -11.32 -8.45 32.64
CA ILE A 253 -11.61 -9.56 31.73
C ILE A 253 -12.48 -10.57 32.46
N SER A 254 -13.47 -11.11 31.75
CA SER A 254 -14.44 -12.04 32.34
C SER A 254 -14.37 -13.41 31.67
N VAL A 255 -14.86 -14.43 32.40
CA VAL A 255 -15.12 -15.76 31.83
C VAL A 255 -16.43 -15.65 31.05
N SER A 256 -16.34 -15.19 29.81
CA SER A 256 -17.49 -14.92 28.95
C SER A 256 -17.16 -15.30 27.51
N ALA A 257 -18.20 -15.58 26.72
CA ALA A 257 -18.08 -15.66 25.26
C ALA A 257 -17.99 -14.27 24.60
N ILE A 258 -18.14 -13.19 25.37
CA ILE A 258 -18.05 -11.81 24.90
C ILE A 258 -16.56 -11.44 24.78
N SER A 259 -16.21 -10.86 23.64
CA SER A 259 -14.88 -10.30 23.38
C SER A 259 -14.58 -9.17 24.35
N ASN A 260 -13.40 -9.16 24.96
CA ASN A 260 -12.92 -8.01 25.74
C ASN A 260 -11.78 -7.36 24.94
N PRO A 261 -12.06 -6.39 24.05
CA PRO A 261 -10.99 -5.63 23.40
C PRO A 261 -10.22 -4.84 24.44
N VAL A 262 -8.91 -5.07 24.53
CA VAL A 262 -8.03 -4.51 25.56
C VAL A 262 -7.24 -3.31 25.06
N LEU A 263 -6.73 -3.42 23.84
CA LEU A 263 -5.94 -2.40 23.18
C LEU A 263 -6.21 -2.49 21.68
N SER A 264 -6.61 -1.38 21.09
CA SER A 264 -6.79 -1.26 19.65
C SER A 264 -5.87 -0.19 19.08
N LEU A 265 -5.41 -0.37 17.85
CA LEU A 265 -4.42 0.49 17.19
C LEU A 265 -4.84 0.72 15.75
N ARG A 266 -4.75 1.96 15.28
CA ARG A 266 -4.95 2.33 13.88
C ARG A 266 -4.03 3.46 13.46
N LEU A 267 -3.87 3.68 12.16
CA LEU A 267 -3.22 4.89 11.68
C LEU A 267 -4.09 6.13 11.97
N GLU A 268 -3.45 7.23 12.37
CA GLU A 268 -4.02 8.58 12.21
C GLU A 268 -4.16 8.85 10.70
N GLN A 269 -5.17 9.59 10.25
CA GLN A 269 -5.46 9.81 8.80
C GLN A 269 -4.28 10.43 8.06
N CYS A 270 -3.36 9.60 7.55
CA CYS A 270 -2.12 10.03 6.95
C CYS A 270 -1.60 9.03 5.91
N ARG A 271 -0.67 9.50 5.06
CA ARG A 271 0.03 8.69 4.04
C ARG A 271 1.28 8.03 4.62
N ALA A 272 1.09 7.23 5.68
CA ALA A 272 2.17 6.53 6.36
C ALA A 272 1.85 5.03 6.52
N PHE A 273 2.76 4.30 7.14
CA PHE A 273 2.48 2.97 7.66
C PHE A 273 3.25 2.75 8.95
N ALA A 274 2.76 1.85 9.78
CA ALA A 274 3.43 1.46 11.02
C ALA A 274 3.45 -0.06 11.17
N ARG A 275 4.46 -0.57 11.85
CA ARG A 275 4.61 -2.01 12.12
C ARG A 275 4.59 -2.25 13.60
N MET A 276 3.74 -3.17 14.06
CA MET A 276 3.84 -3.66 15.43
C MET A 276 5.04 -4.60 15.52
N SER A 277 5.83 -4.44 16.58
CA SER A 277 7.08 -5.18 16.79
C SER A 277 7.00 -6.12 17.98
N ALA A 278 6.30 -5.72 19.05
CA ALA A 278 6.03 -6.60 20.17
C ALA A 278 4.73 -6.22 20.88
N LEU A 279 4.13 -7.21 21.52
CA LEU A 279 3.02 -7.02 22.44
C LEU A 279 3.40 -7.56 23.81
N HIS A 280 3.17 -6.75 24.85
CA HIS A 280 3.39 -7.14 26.24
C HIS A 280 2.06 -7.21 26.95
N ILE A 281 1.73 -8.39 27.48
CA ILE A 281 0.45 -8.67 28.13
C ILE A 281 0.71 -9.21 29.54
N THR A 282 0.02 -8.68 30.54
CA THR A 282 0.04 -9.21 31.90
C THR A 282 -1.38 -9.40 32.40
N CYS A 283 -1.72 -10.60 32.85
CA CYS A 283 -3.04 -10.93 33.38
C CYS A 283 -2.93 -11.45 34.82
N THR A 284 -3.91 -11.14 35.68
CA THR A 284 -3.98 -11.70 37.04
C THR A 284 -4.58 -13.11 37.09
N THR A 285 -5.10 -13.59 35.97
CA THR A 285 -5.78 -14.89 35.80
C THR A 285 -5.28 -15.56 34.53
N ALA A 286 -5.51 -16.87 34.41
CA ALA A 286 -5.25 -17.57 33.17
C ALA A 286 -6.22 -17.10 32.08
N ALA A 287 -5.70 -16.77 30.91
CA ALA A 287 -6.46 -16.15 29.83
C ALA A 287 -6.04 -16.66 28.46
N PHE A 288 -6.89 -16.42 27.47
CA PHE A 288 -6.61 -16.63 26.05
C PHE A 288 -6.63 -15.27 25.36
N PHE A 289 -5.68 -15.03 24.45
CA PHE A 289 -5.61 -13.80 23.68
C PHE A 289 -5.64 -14.09 22.19
N GLU A 290 -6.17 -13.13 21.43
CA GLU A 290 -6.16 -13.09 19.98
C GLU A 290 -5.84 -11.66 19.52
N LEU A 291 -4.99 -11.55 18.51
CA LEU A 291 -4.75 -10.30 17.79
C LEU A 291 -5.57 -10.33 16.50
N LEU A 292 -6.58 -9.47 16.44
CA LEU A 292 -7.51 -9.38 15.32
C LEU A 292 -7.14 -8.21 14.41
N LEU A 293 -7.16 -8.44 13.10
CA LEU A 293 -7.05 -7.39 12.07
C LEU A 293 -8.44 -7.08 11.52
N ASN A 294 -8.79 -5.79 11.49
CA ASN A 294 -10.02 -5.23 10.92
C ASN A 294 -11.30 -5.82 11.52
N GLY A 295 -11.33 -5.99 12.85
CA GLY A 295 -12.56 -6.24 13.61
C GLY A 295 -13.44 -4.98 13.68
N THR A 296 -14.75 -5.16 13.77
CA THR A 296 -15.69 -4.07 14.06
C THR A 296 -15.72 -3.84 15.57
N ILE A 297 -15.34 -2.63 16.00
CA ILE A 297 -15.15 -2.29 17.41
C ILE A 297 -16.26 -1.34 17.85
N ASP A 298 -16.91 -1.66 18.97
CA ASP A 298 -17.93 -0.82 19.58
C ASP A 298 -17.39 -0.08 20.81
N GLY A 299 -17.81 1.17 20.97
CA GLY A 299 -17.43 2.00 22.13
C GLY A 299 -15.99 2.53 22.12
N ALA A 300 -15.27 2.41 21.00
CA ALA A 300 -13.90 2.91 20.90
C ALA A 300 -13.81 4.44 21.07
N SER A 301 -12.81 4.89 21.81
CA SER A 301 -12.43 6.29 21.98
C SER A 301 -10.96 6.44 21.61
N TRP A 302 -10.71 6.95 20.41
CA TRP A 302 -9.37 7.04 19.83
C TRP A 302 -8.57 8.18 20.45
N ASN A 303 -7.40 7.84 20.98
CA ASN A 303 -6.43 8.76 21.55
C ASN A 303 -5.19 8.82 20.67
N ALA A 304 -4.67 10.03 20.41
CA ALA A 304 -3.41 10.19 19.70
C ALA A 304 -2.24 9.61 20.53
N ALA A 305 -1.34 8.89 19.87
CA ALA A 305 -0.14 8.38 20.52
C ALA A 305 0.72 9.53 21.10
N PRO A 306 1.32 9.37 22.30
CA PRO A 306 2.18 10.40 22.88
C PRO A 306 3.52 10.45 22.10
N MET A 307 3.65 11.46 21.23
CA MET A 307 4.78 11.70 20.31
C MET A 307 4.82 10.67 19.17
N GLY A 308 4.88 11.17 17.92
CA GLY A 308 4.39 10.41 16.76
C GLY A 308 3.00 10.88 16.38
N LYS A 309 2.77 11.11 15.09
CA LYS A 309 1.56 11.75 14.54
C LYS A 309 0.88 10.88 13.48
N ILE A 310 1.12 9.57 13.56
CA ILE A 310 0.62 8.62 12.56
C ILE A 310 -0.14 7.46 13.18
N ILE A 311 -0.28 7.38 14.50
CA ILE A 311 -1.00 6.30 15.21
C ILE A 311 -1.95 6.87 16.25
N GLU A 312 -3.14 6.27 16.28
CA GLU A 312 -4.10 6.41 17.37
C GLU A 312 -4.32 5.06 18.03
N TYR A 313 -4.62 5.10 19.32
CA TYR A 313 -4.92 3.91 20.12
C TYR A 313 -6.21 4.08 20.91
N ASP A 314 -6.88 2.96 21.14
CA ASP A 314 -8.07 2.89 21.96
C ASP A 314 -7.86 1.84 23.07
N THR A 315 -8.33 2.17 24.26
CA THR A 315 -8.39 1.28 25.41
C THR A 315 -9.75 1.30 26.07
N ASP A 316 -10.78 1.85 25.43
CA ASP A 316 -12.12 2.06 25.98
C ASP A 316 -13.19 1.18 25.31
N ALA A 317 -12.91 0.61 24.14
CA ALA A 317 -13.82 -0.31 23.46
C ALA A 317 -14.41 -1.38 24.37
N THR A 318 -15.65 -1.75 24.11
CA THR A 318 -16.41 -2.69 24.95
C THR A 318 -16.70 -4.00 24.25
N ASP A 319 -16.66 -4.02 22.92
CA ASP A 319 -16.87 -5.23 22.14
C ASP A 319 -16.08 -5.18 20.82
N VAL A 320 -15.75 -6.36 20.30
CA VAL A 320 -15.19 -6.53 18.97
C VAL A 320 -15.78 -7.76 18.31
N THR A 321 -16.24 -7.59 17.07
CA THR A 321 -16.82 -8.66 16.25
C THR A 321 -16.12 -8.76 14.90
N GLY A 322 -16.06 -9.99 14.35
CA GLY A 322 -15.38 -10.25 13.09
C GLY A 322 -13.86 -10.05 13.15
N GLY A 323 -13.27 -9.67 12.02
CA GLY A 323 -11.81 -9.54 11.86
C GLY A 323 -11.10 -10.87 11.61
N GLY A 324 -9.89 -10.78 11.05
CA GLY A 324 -9.00 -11.91 10.83
C GLY A 324 -8.05 -12.09 12.01
N CYS A 325 -8.00 -13.29 12.60
CA CYS A 325 -7.02 -13.61 13.63
C CYS A 325 -5.62 -13.73 13.02
N ILE A 326 -4.68 -12.90 13.46
CA ILE A 326 -3.28 -12.93 13.02
C ILE A 326 -2.45 -13.86 13.90
N THR A 327 -2.63 -13.77 15.22
CA THR A 327 -1.93 -14.61 16.19
C THR A 327 -2.77 -14.78 17.45
N SER A 328 -2.61 -15.90 18.14
CA SER A 328 -3.34 -16.22 19.36
C SER A 328 -2.51 -17.09 20.29
N GLY A 329 -2.92 -17.16 21.56
CA GLY A 329 -2.22 -17.97 22.54
C GLY A 329 -2.82 -17.93 23.94
N TYR A 330 -2.17 -18.68 24.84
CA TYR A 330 -2.59 -18.83 26.23
C TYR A 330 -1.64 -18.09 27.17
N LEU A 331 -2.21 -17.46 28.20
CA LEU A 331 -1.53 -16.69 29.22
C LEU A 331 -1.70 -17.37 30.57
N SER A 332 -0.61 -17.51 31.33
CA SER A 332 -0.66 -17.89 32.74
C SER A 332 -0.87 -16.68 33.64
N ALA A 333 -1.48 -16.90 34.80
CA ALA A 333 -1.70 -15.86 35.79
C ALA A 333 -0.39 -15.32 36.36
N GLY A 334 -0.30 -14.00 36.54
CA GLY A 334 0.78 -13.33 37.27
C GLY A 334 2.11 -13.18 36.52
N THR A 335 2.16 -13.54 35.23
CA THR A 335 3.37 -13.42 34.40
C THR A 335 3.13 -12.41 33.27
N THR A 336 4.15 -11.61 32.95
CA THR A 336 4.19 -10.81 31.72
C THR A 336 4.63 -11.68 30.55
N TYR A 337 3.80 -11.72 29.52
CA TYR A 337 4.10 -12.38 28.25
C TYR A 337 4.51 -11.34 27.22
N THR A 338 5.61 -11.60 26.52
CA THR A 338 6.01 -10.84 25.34
C THR A 338 5.79 -11.69 24.11
N VAL A 339 4.94 -11.20 23.21
CA VAL A 339 4.75 -11.76 21.88
C VAL A 339 5.55 -10.90 20.92
N GLU A 340 6.66 -11.44 20.41
CA GLU A 340 7.41 -10.80 19.34
C GLU A 340 6.63 -10.94 18.03
N LEU A 341 6.43 -9.82 17.34
CA LEU A 341 5.73 -9.73 16.07
C LEU A 341 6.77 -9.51 14.99
N ASP A 342 6.84 -10.44 14.04
CA ASP A 342 7.79 -10.38 12.95
C ASP A 342 7.22 -9.68 11.72
N GLU A 343 7.98 -9.66 10.63
CA GLU A 343 7.56 -9.03 9.38
C GLU A 343 6.41 -9.77 8.67
N CYS A 344 5.98 -10.95 9.16
CA CYS A 344 4.81 -11.65 8.65
C CYS A 344 3.49 -11.05 9.16
N VAL A 345 3.55 -10.22 10.20
CA VAL A 345 2.39 -9.44 10.66
C VAL A 345 2.18 -8.25 9.72
N PRO A 346 0.97 -8.08 9.14
CA PRO A 346 0.69 -6.96 8.26
C PRO A 346 0.99 -5.61 8.92
N ALA A 347 1.57 -4.68 8.16
CA ALA A 347 1.73 -3.31 8.61
C ALA A 347 0.34 -2.63 8.67
N LEU A 348 0.15 -1.74 9.65
CA LEU A 348 -0.99 -0.81 9.64
C LEU A 348 -0.86 0.13 8.44
N ALA A 349 -1.88 0.13 7.60
CA ALA A 349 -2.01 0.97 6.42
C ALA A 349 -3.43 1.55 6.34
N SER A 350 -3.74 2.29 5.28
CA SER A 350 -5.10 2.78 5.02
C SER A 350 -5.58 2.29 3.65
N ASP A 351 -6.89 2.13 3.49
CA ASP A 351 -7.46 1.86 2.19
C ASP A 351 -7.41 3.09 1.25
N ILE A 352 -8.01 2.95 0.05
CA ILE A 352 -8.03 4.00 -0.98
C ILE A 352 -8.75 5.26 -0.47
N ALA A 353 -9.80 5.09 0.34
CA ALA A 353 -10.58 6.19 0.90
C ALA A 353 -9.91 6.86 2.10
N GLY A 354 -8.85 6.25 2.66
CA GLY A 354 -8.16 6.73 3.85
C GLY A 354 -8.68 6.10 5.14
N VAL A 355 -9.48 5.03 5.06
CA VAL A 355 -9.91 4.25 6.23
C VAL A 355 -8.74 3.39 6.69
N ALA A 356 -8.25 3.63 7.90
CA ALA A 356 -7.13 2.90 8.48
C ALA A 356 -7.51 1.44 8.79
N ASP A 357 -6.57 0.52 8.57
CA ASP A 357 -6.62 -0.80 9.17
C ASP A 357 -6.59 -0.68 10.71
N ILE A 358 -7.23 -1.63 11.39
CA ILE A 358 -7.33 -1.63 12.85
C ILE A 358 -6.83 -2.96 13.40
N PHE A 359 -5.83 -2.93 14.27
CA PHE A 359 -5.48 -4.06 15.11
C PHE A 359 -6.21 -3.99 16.44
N THR A 360 -6.73 -5.11 16.91
CA THR A 360 -7.39 -5.22 18.21
C THR A 360 -6.84 -6.42 18.97
N LEU A 361 -6.27 -6.18 20.13
CA LEU A 361 -5.97 -7.25 21.09
C LEU A 361 -7.25 -7.59 21.86
N ASN A 362 -7.78 -8.78 21.60
CA ASN A 362 -8.91 -9.35 22.33
C ASN A 362 -8.40 -10.35 23.38
N ILE A 363 -8.94 -10.29 24.60
CA ILE A 363 -8.55 -11.22 25.68
C ILE A 363 -9.79 -11.75 26.39
N VAL A 364 -9.79 -13.04 26.68
CA VAL A 364 -10.86 -13.71 27.42
C VAL A 364 -10.28 -14.50 28.58
N ALA A 365 -10.88 -14.41 29.77
CA ALA A 365 -10.44 -15.18 30.92
C ALA A 365 -10.99 -16.63 30.84
N LEU A 366 -10.17 -17.62 31.21
CA LEU A 366 -10.54 -19.04 31.01
C LEU A 366 -11.32 -19.65 32.18
N MET A 367 -10.97 -19.30 33.43
CA MET A 367 -11.50 -19.97 34.62
C MET A 367 -12.07 -19.02 35.67
N SER A 368 -11.53 -17.80 35.76
CA SER A 368 -12.02 -16.76 36.67
C SER A 368 -11.72 -15.39 36.09
N SER A 369 -12.62 -14.43 36.32
CA SER A 369 -12.41 -13.04 35.93
C SER A 369 -11.16 -12.46 36.59
N GLY A 370 -10.57 -11.45 35.96
CA GLY A 370 -9.36 -10.83 36.46
C GLY A 370 -9.06 -9.51 35.78
N LEU A 371 -7.87 -9.00 36.02
CA LEU A 371 -7.37 -7.77 35.43
C LEU A 371 -6.32 -8.07 34.38
N VAL A 372 -6.29 -7.24 33.34
CA VAL A 372 -5.26 -7.25 32.30
C VAL A 372 -4.64 -5.87 32.09
N TRP A 373 -3.34 -5.87 31.80
CA TRP A 373 -2.59 -4.75 31.28
C TRP A 373 -1.94 -5.15 29.95
N ALA A 374 -1.98 -4.25 28.98
CA ALA A 374 -1.33 -4.44 27.70
C ALA A 374 -0.62 -3.18 27.21
N THR A 375 0.53 -3.38 26.56
CA THR A 375 1.25 -2.37 25.80
C THR A 375 1.77 -2.98 24.50
N CYS A 376 1.79 -2.19 23.43
CA CYS A 376 2.31 -2.58 22.14
C CYS A 376 3.44 -1.65 21.73
N ASP A 377 4.53 -2.25 21.26
CA ASP A 377 5.64 -1.56 20.66
C ASP A 377 5.45 -1.46 19.15
N ILE A 378 5.55 -0.25 18.61
CA ILE A 378 5.24 0.10 17.23
C ILE A 378 6.45 0.83 16.62
N GLU A 379 6.87 0.40 15.44
CA GLU A 379 7.82 1.08 14.60
C GLU A 379 7.07 2.02 13.64
N GLU A 380 7.25 3.32 13.84
CA GLU A 380 6.62 4.35 13.00
C GLU A 380 7.57 4.80 11.88
N LEU A 381 7.15 4.61 10.62
CA LEU A 381 7.86 5.13 9.46
C LEU A 381 7.11 6.32 8.87
N THR A 382 7.78 7.47 8.86
CA THR A 382 7.28 8.75 8.35
C THR A 382 8.15 9.26 7.21
#